data_AF-A0A2D5WHC1-F1
#
_entry.id   AF-A0A2D5WHC1-F1
#
_cell.length_a   1.000
_cell.length_b   1.000
_cell.length_c   1.000
_cell.angle_alpha   90.00
_cell.angle_beta   90.00
_cell.angle_gamma   90.00
#
_symmetry.space_group_name_H-M   'P 1'
#
loop_
_entity.id
_entity.type
_entity.pdbx_description
1 polymer ?
#
loop_
_entity_poly.entity_id
_entity_poly.type
_entity_poly.pdbx_seq_one_letter_code
_entity_poly.pdbx_strand_id
1 'polypeptide(L)'
;MYEMLSEQDRVIWEEELAQFVPQRIFDAHVHLLDRRHLSQVEGAFLDWKDTDWNALQGCARQLFPGRELHCLVLGTPSPGIDVESHNRWIAQQIQLDSQSRMNRLVTPTCKTVEIERDFAEWRFNGLKPYRLFSVTGDPHQCRIADFLTHSQLEFADQHRLWITMHLSRYHGCADELNLSDLEEYTTKRYPNVRWILAHCARSFSYWPIRQAIPILRQMPNLWYDVSAVTDLRPLITLFQEEDIKRIFYGSDLVDSTFFRGKYVTLGRAWCGLNADQSSLRFPHCDGRPILAIYEQLLAMKHASEIVGLSSSDIEDIFWKNAESAFGVKFGQEH
;
A
#
# COMPACT_ATOMS: atom_id res chain seq x y z
N MET A 1 -3.40 -18.41 -22.49
CA MET A 1 -3.56 -17.51 -21.34
C MET A 1 -3.87 -18.39 -20.15
N TYR A 2 -3.02 -18.42 -19.12
CA TYR A 2 -3.40 -19.07 -17.87
C TYR A 2 -4.55 -18.27 -17.26
N GLU A 3 -5.62 -18.94 -16.85
CA GLU A 3 -6.73 -18.32 -16.11
C GLU A 3 -6.19 -17.78 -14.78
N MET A 4 -6.06 -16.45 -14.72
CA MET A 4 -5.64 -15.71 -13.52
C MET A 4 -6.61 -15.96 -12.36
N LEU A 5 -7.90 -15.97 -12.66
CA LEU A 5 -8.98 -16.19 -11.70
C LEU A 5 -9.46 -17.63 -11.78
N SER A 6 -9.56 -18.26 -10.63
CA SER A 6 -10.29 -19.53 -10.50
C SER A 6 -11.78 -19.28 -10.51
N GLU A 7 -12.56 -20.34 -10.66
CA GLU A 7 -14.01 -20.28 -10.50
C GLU A 7 -14.43 -19.74 -9.13
N GLN A 8 -13.70 -20.09 -8.06
CA GLN A 8 -14.03 -19.62 -6.72
C GLN A 8 -13.81 -18.11 -6.56
N ASP A 9 -12.79 -17.56 -7.22
CA ASP A 9 -12.57 -16.11 -7.21
C ASP A 9 -13.75 -15.40 -7.89
N ARG A 10 -14.24 -15.95 -9.02
CA ARG A 10 -15.42 -15.41 -9.74
C ARG A 10 -16.68 -15.44 -8.88
N VAL A 11 -16.96 -16.56 -8.22
CA VAL A 11 -18.11 -16.70 -7.32
C VAL A 11 -18.05 -15.68 -6.19
N ILE A 12 -16.91 -15.55 -5.50
CA ILE A 12 -16.76 -14.55 -4.42
C ILE A 12 -16.92 -13.13 -4.95
N TRP A 13 -16.40 -12.83 -6.14
CA TRP A 13 -16.61 -11.53 -6.74
C TRP A 13 -18.11 -11.26 -6.98
N GLU A 14 -18.82 -12.18 -7.63
CA GLU A 14 -20.22 -12.03 -8.00
C GLU A 14 -21.16 -11.96 -6.79
N GLU A 15 -20.97 -12.84 -5.81
CA GLU A 15 -21.86 -12.97 -4.65
C GLU A 15 -21.56 -11.94 -3.57
N GLU A 16 -20.27 -11.63 -3.33
CA GLU A 16 -19.87 -10.87 -2.14
C GLU A 16 -19.36 -9.47 -2.44
N LEU A 17 -18.59 -9.30 -3.52
CA LEU A 17 -17.77 -8.09 -3.72
C LEU A 17 -18.32 -7.12 -4.76
N ALA A 18 -19.04 -7.59 -5.77
CA ALA A 18 -19.48 -6.76 -6.89
C ALA A 18 -20.41 -5.62 -6.47
N GLN A 19 -21.23 -5.79 -5.42
CA GLN A 19 -22.06 -4.72 -4.89
C GLN A 19 -21.31 -3.83 -3.89
N PHE A 20 -20.33 -4.39 -3.17
CA PHE A 20 -19.55 -3.68 -2.16
C PHE A 20 -18.51 -2.74 -2.79
N VAL A 21 -17.77 -3.21 -3.81
CA VAL A 21 -16.73 -2.44 -4.49
C VAL A 21 -17.37 -1.43 -5.45
N PRO A 22 -17.15 -0.12 -5.27
CA PRO A 22 -17.74 0.91 -6.13
C PRO A 22 -17.30 0.80 -7.60
N GLN A 23 -17.99 1.53 -8.48
CA GLN A 23 -17.65 1.60 -9.91
C GLN A 23 -16.31 2.29 -10.19
N ARG A 24 -15.78 3.03 -9.21
CA ARG A 24 -14.55 3.80 -9.29
C ARG A 24 -13.61 3.36 -8.18
N ILE A 25 -12.35 3.18 -8.52
CA ILE A 25 -11.30 2.75 -7.59
C ILE A 25 -10.09 3.64 -7.83
N PHE A 26 -9.59 4.26 -6.76
CA PHE A 26 -8.22 4.75 -6.72
C PHE A 26 -7.41 3.81 -5.82
N ASP A 27 -6.55 3.00 -6.43
CA ASP A 27 -5.68 2.11 -5.70
C ASP A 27 -4.44 2.86 -5.20
N ALA A 28 -4.44 3.27 -3.93
CA ALA A 28 -3.38 4.09 -3.36
C ALA A 28 -2.07 3.32 -3.07
N HIS A 29 -1.97 2.03 -3.44
CA HIS A 29 -0.79 1.23 -3.19
C HIS A 29 -0.64 0.15 -4.27
N VAL A 30 0.10 0.44 -5.33
CA VAL A 30 0.53 -0.57 -6.31
C VAL A 30 2.02 -0.42 -6.61
N HIS A 31 2.61 -1.46 -7.19
CA HIS A 31 3.99 -1.49 -7.65
C HIS A 31 4.02 -1.90 -9.12
N LEU A 32 5.10 -1.53 -9.80
CA LEU A 32 5.46 -2.09 -11.11
C LEU A 32 6.86 -2.66 -10.97
N LEU A 33 7.15 -3.81 -11.58
CA LEU A 33 8.45 -4.43 -11.49
C LEU A 33 8.97 -4.82 -12.87
N ASP A 34 10.21 -4.48 -13.15
CA ASP A 34 10.98 -5.04 -14.25
C ASP A 34 12.33 -5.50 -13.70
N ARG A 35 12.56 -6.81 -13.72
CA ARG A 35 13.77 -7.44 -13.16
C ARG A 35 15.05 -7.00 -13.87
N ARG A 36 14.98 -6.35 -15.04
CA ARG A 36 16.15 -5.72 -15.68
C ARG A 36 16.77 -4.61 -14.83
N HIS A 37 16.00 -4.02 -13.92
CA HIS A 37 16.50 -3.05 -12.94
C HIS A 37 17.03 -3.70 -11.66
N LEU A 38 16.99 -5.03 -11.53
CA LEU A 38 17.49 -5.74 -10.35
C LEU A 38 18.85 -6.39 -10.61
N SER A 39 19.73 -6.27 -9.63
CA SER A 39 20.94 -7.08 -9.53
C SER A 39 20.68 -8.39 -8.78
N GLN A 40 21.49 -9.41 -9.05
CA GLN A 40 21.41 -10.70 -8.37
C GLN A 40 22.04 -10.63 -6.98
N VAL A 41 21.28 -10.15 -6.01
CA VAL A 41 21.68 -10.08 -4.59
C VAL A 41 20.67 -10.79 -3.70
N GLU A 42 21.08 -11.16 -2.50
CA GLU A 42 20.20 -11.78 -1.51
C GLU A 42 19.00 -10.87 -1.19
N GLY A 43 17.81 -11.47 -1.15
CA GLY A 43 16.55 -10.77 -0.86
C GLY A 43 15.99 -9.96 -2.02
N ALA A 44 16.66 -9.89 -3.18
CA ALA A 44 16.09 -9.26 -4.38
C ALA A 44 14.85 -10.02 -4.86
N PHE A 45 13.84 -9.29 -5.35
CA PHE A 45 12.56 -9.86 -5.79
C PHE A 45 12.65 -10.50 -7.19
N LEU A 46 13.64 -11.37 -7.41
CA LEU A 46 13.89 -12.02 -8.71
C LEU A 46 12.83 -13.06 -9.10
N ASP A 47 12.16 -13.62 -8.10
CA ASP A 47 11.09 -14.61 -8.26
C ASP A 47 9.73 -13.98 -8.63
N TRP A 48 9.61 -12.66 -8.46
CA TRP A 48 8.41 -11.93 -8.87
C TRP A 48 8.34 -11.85 -10.40
N LYS A 49 7.12 -11.80 -10.93
CA LYS A 49 6.92 -11.63 -12.38
C LYS A 49 7.09 -10.17 -12.78
N ASP A 50 7.75 -9.95 -13.91
CA ASP A 50 7.78 -8.64 -14.54
C ASP A 50 6.35 -8.17 -14.80
N THR A 51 6.03 -6.99 -14.32
CA THR A 51 4.70 -6.39 -14.39
C THR A 51 4.83 -4.91 -14.68
N ASP A 52 4.63 -4.57 -15.94
CA ASP A 52 4.56 -3.21 -16.46
C ASP A 52 3.13 -2.64 -16.31
N TRP A 53 2.92 -1.43 -16.82
CA TRP A 53 1.61 -0.78 -16.76
C TRP A 53 0.50 -1.59 -17.42
N ASN A 54 0.77 -2.17 -18.59
CA ASN A 54 -0.22 -2.92 -19.35
C ASN A 54 -0.60 -4.22 -18.65
N ALA A 55 0.37 -4.91 -18.06
CA ALA A 55 0.15 -6.09 -17.24
C ALA A 55 -0.65 -5.76 -15.98
N LEU A 56 -0.33 -4.67 -15.28
CA LEU A 56 -1.11 -4.19 -14.13
C LEU A 56 -2.55 -3.88 -14.53
N GLN A 57 -2.78 -3.13 -15.61
CA GLN A 57 -4.14 -2.82 -16.09
C GLN A 57 -4.90 -4.07 -16.54
N GLY A 58 -4.22 -5.02 -17.18
CA GLY A 58 -4.80 -6.31 -17.57
C GLY A 58 -5.21 -7.17 -16.37
N CYS A 59 -4.42 -7.12 -15.29
CA CYS A 59 -4.74 -7.75 -14.01
C CYS A 59 -5.93 -7.05 -13.34
N ALA A 60 -5.88 -5.72 -13.21
CA ALA A 60 -6.93 -4.90 -12.62
C ALA A 60 -8.30 -5.11 -13.31
N ARG A 61 -8.33 -5.17 -14.65
CA ARG A 61 -9.58 -5.44 -15.40
C ARG A 61 -10.18 -6.82 -15.12
N GLN A 62 -9.35 -7.81 -14.79
CA GLN A 62 -9.81 -9.13 -14.41
C GLN A 62 -10.29 -9.12 -12.95
N LEU A 63 -9.53 -8.52 -12.04
CA LEU A 63 -9.86 -8.45 -10.62
C LEU A 63 -11.10 -7.61 -10.32
N PHE A 64 -11.29 -6.52 -11.07
CA PHE A 64 -12.35 -5.53 -10.88
C PHE A 64 -13.13 -5.29 -12.19
N PRO A 65 -13.84 -6.31 -12.71
CA PRO A 65 -14.50 -6.21 -14.00
C PRO A 65 -15.49 -5.04 -14.05
N GLY A 66 -15.35 -4.19 -15.06
CA GLY A 66 -16.22 -3.03 -15.29
C GLY A 66 -15.95 -1.80 -14.43
N ARG A 67 -14.87 -1.78 -13.64
CA ARG A 67 -14.52 -0.62 -12.80
C ARG A 67 -13.54 0.32 -13.50
N GLU A 68 -13.72 1.62 -13.29
CA GLU A 68 -12.73 2.64 -13.60
C GLU A 68 -11.66 2.62 -12.51
N LEU A 69 -10.39 2.39 -12.89
CA LEU A 69 -9.27 2.25 -11.95
C LEU A 69 -8.11 3.17 -12.31
N HIS A 70 -7.70 3.97 -11.33
CA HIS A 70 -6.45 4.74 -11.31
C HIS A 70 -5.66 4.36 -10.06
N CYS A 71 -4.39 4.75 -9.99
CA CYS A 71 -3.56 4.31 -8.88
C CYS A 71 -2.47 5.30 -8.46
N LEU A 72 -1.97 5.10 -7.24
CA LEU A 72 -0.68 5.61 -6.79
C LEU A 72 0.35 4.49 -6.91
N VAL A 73 1.20 4.58 -7.93
CA VAL A 73 2.31 3.64 -8.12
C VAL A 73 3.47 4.01 -7.20
N LEU A 74 3.89 3.07 -6.38
CA LEU A 74 5.00 3.20 -5.48
C LEU A 74 6.23 2.54 -6.11
N GLY A 75 7.37 3.23 -6.04
CA GLY A 75 8.61 2.62 -6.48
C GLY A 75 8.92 1.33 -5.69
N THR A 76 9.02 0.20 -6.39
CA THR A 76 9.28 -1.12 -5.80
C THR A 76 10.56 -1.18 -4.97
N PRO A 77 10.48 -1.51 -3.69
CA PRO A 77 11.61 -1.44 -2.78
C PRO A 77 12.40 -2.76 -2.68
N SER A 78 12.89 -3.28 -3.80
CA SER A 78 13.71 -4.51 -3.83
C SER A 78 15.17 -4.23 -3.46
N PRO A 79 15.83 -5.08 -2.65
CA PRO A 79 17.29 -5.12 -2.57
C PRO A 79 17.91 -5.25 -3.98
N GLY A 80 19.04 -4.58 -4.19
CA GLY A 80 19.78 -4.62 -5.44
C GLY A 80 19.14 -3.88 -6.61
N ILE A 81 18.08 -3.10 -6.40
CA ILE A 81 17.44 -2.30 -7.44
C ILE A 81 18.27 -1.09 -7.85
N ASP A 82 18.41 -0.86 -9.15
CA ASP A 82 18.90 0.39 -9.71
C ASP A 82 17.80 1.45 -9.55
N VAL A 83 17.92 2.25 -8.49
CA VAL A 83 16.93 3.26 -8.10
C VAL A 83 16.70 4.30 -9.21
N GLU A 84 17.75 4.71 -9.93
CA GLU A 84 17.61 5.71 -10.99
C GLU A 84 16.90 5.12 -12.20
N SER A 85 17.37 3.96 -12.68
CA SER A 85 16.78 3.29 -13.84
C SER A 85 15.32 2.90 -13.60
N HIS A 86 15.01 2.37 -12.41
CA HIS A 86 13.67 1.97 -12.01
C HIS A 86 12.69 3.15 -11.93
N ASN A 87 13.06 4.24 -11.25
CA ASN A 87 12.19 5.42 -11.14
C ASN A 87 11.90 6.03 -12.51
N ARG A 88 12.89 6.10 -13.40
CA ARG A 88 12.71 6.58 -14.77
C ARG A 88 11.76 5.68 -15.56
N TRP A 89 11.90 4.37 -15.42
CA TRP A 89 11.02 3.41 -16.07
C TRP A 89 9.57 3.55 -15.57
N ILE A 90 9.34 3.60 -14.25
CA ILE A 90 8.00 3.86 -13.67
C ILE A 90 7.40 5.16 -14.22
N ALA A 91 8.21 6.23 -14.27
CA ALA A 91 7.74 7.51 -14.78
C ALA A 91 7.28 7.43 -16.23
N GLN A 92 7.98 6.66 -17.08
CA GLN A 92 7.58 6.41 -18.47
C GLN A 92 6.32 5.56 -18.57
N GLN A 93 6.15 4.57 -17.68
CA GLN A 93 4.97 3.69 -17.66
C GLN A 93 3.67 4.46 -17.36
N ILE A 94 3.71 5.40 -16.42
CA ILE A 94 2.51 6.06 -15.87
C ILE A 94 2.06 7.26 -16.71
N GLN A 95 2.89 7.77 -17.62
CA GLN A 95 2.49 8.84 -18.54
C GLN A 95 1.24 8.50 -19.38
N LEU A 96 0.91 7.21 -19.48
CA LEU A 96 -0.28 6.69 -20.17
C LEU A 96 -1.60 6.95 -19.41
N ASP A 97 -1.54 7.34 -18.13
CA ASP A 97 -2.73 7.64 -17.31
C ASP A 97 -2.55 8.95 -16.52
N SER A 98 -3.24 9.99 -16.98
CA SER A 98 -3.16 11.33 -16.38
C SER A 98 -3.76 11.43 -14.96
N GLN A 99 -4.58 10.46 -14.57
CA GLN A 99 -5.23 10.41 -13.25
C GLN A 99 -4.48 9.51 -12.28
N SER A 100 -3.50 8.73 -12.73
CA SER A 100 -2.58 8.04 -11.83
C SER A 100 -1.49 8.98 -11.30
N ARG A 101 -0.90 8.57 -10.18
CA ARG A 101 0.20 9.28 -9.49
C ARG A 101 1.32 8.30 -9.21
N MET A 102 2.47 8.84 -8.83
CA MET A 102 3.60 8.01 -8.41
C MET A 102 4.40 8.62 -7.29
N ASN A 103 4.91 7.74 -6.42
CA ASN A 103 5.91 8.08 -5.41
C ASN A 103 7.26 7.49 -5.80
N ARG A 104 8.27 8.35 -5.82
CA ARG A 104 9.65 8.01 -6.20
C ARG A 104 10.26 7.08 -5.16
N LEU A 105 10.82 5.94 -5.56
CA LEU A 105 11.66 5.14 -4.68
C LEU A 105 12.84 5.98 -4.21
N VAL A 106 13.08 5.98 -2.90
CA VAL A 106 14.27 6.62 -2.31
C VAL A 106 14.99 5.63 -1.38
N THR A 107 16.31 5.75 -1.37
CA THR A 107 17.19 5.10 -0.40
C THR A 107 17.99 6.17 0.32
N PRO A 108 18.64 5.86 1.46
CA PRO A 108 19.48 6.83 2.17
C PRO A 108 20.62 7.42 1.33
N THR A 109 21.03 6.74 0.26
CA THR A 109 22.10 7.20 -0.63
C THR A 109 21.62 8.18 -1.70
N CYS A 110 20.31 8.28 -1.97
CA CYS A 110 19.76 9.24 -2.93
C CYS A 110 19.97 10.67 -2.43
N LYS A 111 20.62 11.51 -3.24
CA LYS A 111 20.83 12.92 -2.91
C LYS A 111 19.58 13.73 -3.26
N THR A 112 19.30 14.77 -2.47
CA THR A 112 18.15 15.66 -2.71
C THR A 112 18.18 16.31 -4.08
N VAL A 113 19.36 16.66 -4.62
CA VAL A 113 19.51 17.20 -5.98
C VAL A 113 19.06 16.22 -7.07
N GLU A 114 19.22 14.91 -6.87
CA GLU A 114 18.76 13.89 -7.81
C GLU A 114 17.23 13.74 -7.72
N ILE A 115 16.69 13.80 -6.51
CA ILE A 115 15.25 13.79 -6.27
C ILE A 115 14.61 15.03 -6.91
N GLU A 116 15.16 16.21 -6.69
CA GLU A 116 14.68 17.47 -7.26
C GLU A 116 14.66 17.44 -8.79
N ARG A 117 15.75 16.95 -9.41
CA ARG A 117 15.82 16.75 -10.86
C ARG A 117 14.69 15.85 -11.37
N ASP A 118 14.48 14.71 -10.73
CA ASP A 118 13.46 13.76 -11.14
C ASP A 118 12.04 14.34 -10.97
N PHE A 119 11.78 15.17 -9.95
CA PHE A 119 10.51 15.88 -9.76
C PHE A 119 10.30 17.02 -10.76
N ALA A 120 11.37 17.64 -11.25
CA ALA A 120 11.29 18.65 -12.30
C ALA A 120 11.01 18.04 -13.69
N GLU A 121 11.54 16.84 -13.94
CA GLU A 121 11.36 16.11 -15.20
C GLU A 121 10.05 15.31 -15.23
N TRP A 122 9.65 14.71 -14.11
CA TRP A 122 8.54 13.78 -14.02
C TRP A 122 7.52 14.18 -12.94
N ARG A 123 6.25 13.78 -13.13
CA ARG A 123 5.12 14.12 -12.25
C ARG A 123 5.06 13.27 -10.97
N PHE A 124 6.16 13.21 -10.21
CA PHE A 124 6.15 12.56 -8.89
C PHE A 124 5.31 13.37 -7.89
N ASN A 125 4.57 12.66 -7.04
CA ASN A 125 3.70 13.22 -6.01
C ASN A 125 4.31 13.07 -4.59
N GLY A 126 5.31 12.20 -4.45
CA GLY A 126 5.86 11.87 -3.15
C GLY A 126 7.04 10.92 -3.20
N LEU A 127 7.47 10.47 -2.01
CA LEU A 127 8.59 9.56 -1.81
C LEU A 127 8.09 8.20 -1.27
N LYS A 128 8.72 7.13 -1.71
CA LYS A 128 8.56 5.77 -1.20
C LYS A 128 9.89 5.31 -0.60
N PRO A 129 10.12 5.56 0.70
CA PRO A 129 11.22 4.94 1.43
C PRO A 129 10.85 3.51 1.83
N TYR A 130 11.83 2.69 2.16
CA TYR A 130 11.56 1.35 2.67
C TYR A 130 12.65 0.82 3.60
N ARG A 131 12.21 0.17 4.69
CA ARG A 131 13.05 -0.41 5.75
C ARG A 131 14.18 -1.33 5.26
N LEU A 132 14.03 -1.99 4.11
CA LEU A 132 15.09 -2.85 3.56
C LEU A 132 16.35 -2.09 3.15
N PHE A 133 16.25 -0.77 2.94
CA PHE A 133 17.39 0.10 2.64
C PHE A 133 17.99 0.75 3.89
N SER A 134 17.64 0.27 5.09
CA SER A 134 18.15 0.85 6.33
C SER A 134 19.68 0.76 6.41
N VAL A 135 20.30 1.88 6.77
CA VAL A 135 21.76 1.96 6.98
C VAL A 135 22.26 1.16 8.17
N THR A 136 21.37 0.70 9.06
CA THR A 136 21.76 -0.12 10.22
C THR A 136 21.99 -1.59 9.86
N GLY A 137 21.49 -2.02 8.69
CA GLY A 137 21.45 -3.44 8.30
C GLY A 137 20.37 -4.27 9.00
N ASP A 138 19.64 -3.72 9.97
CA ASP A 138 18.50 -4.38 10.61
C ASP A 138 17.18 -3.75 10.14
N PRO A 139 16.54 -4.31 9.10
CA PRO A 139 15.30 -3.77 8.61
C PRO A 139 14.13 -4.04 9.58
N HIS A 140 14.28 -4.89 10.60
CA HIS A 140 13.20 -5.21 11.54
C HIS A 140 13.13 -4.27 12.73
N GLN A 141 14.22 -3.58 13.08
CA GLN A 141 14.27 -2.66 14.24
C GLN A 141 14.79 -1.25 13.90
N CYS A 142 15.05 -0.93 12.63
CA CYS A 142 15.45 0.43 12.24
C CYS A 142 14.40 1.50 12.57
N ARG A 143 14.83 2.75 12.75
CA ARG A 143 13.99 3.95 12.86
C ARG A 143 13.73 4.56 11.49
N ILE A 144 12.76 5.47 11.41
CA ILE A 144 12.40 6.15 10.15
C ILE A 144 13.63 6.84 9.52
N ALA A 145 14.41 7.56 10.33
CA ALA A 145 15.61 8.27 9.87
C ALA A 145 16.70 7.37 9.28
N ASP A 146 16.70 6.07 9.62
CA ASP A 146 17.72 5.13 9.14
C ASP A 146 17.51 4.71 7.68
N PHE A 147 16.30 4.91 7.13
CA PHE A 147 15.97 4.58 5.73
C PHE A 147 15.28 5.73 4.98
N LEU A 148 15.10 6.88 5.63
CA LEU A 148 14.61 8.14 5.07
C LEU A 148 15.33 9.29 5.79
N THR A 149 16.33 9.88 5.13
CA THR A 149 17.23 10.85 5.80
C THR A 149 16.52 12.16 6.16
N HIS A 150 17.05 12.89 7.14
CA HIS A 150 16.54 14.22 7.47
C HIS A 150 16.60 15.20 6.30
N SER A 151 17.64 15.16 5.46
CA SER A 151 17.70 15.99 4.25
C SER A 151 16.57 15.66 3.25
N GLN A 152 16.18 14.39 3.14
CA GLN A 152 15.05 13.99 2.29
C GLN A 152 13.70 14.42 2.91
N LEU A 153 13.59 14.41 4.24
CA LEU A 153 12.41 14.91 4.96
C LEU A 153 12.28 16.44 4.86
N GLU A 154 13.37 17.17 4.96
CA GLU A 154 13.40 18.63 4.76
C GLU A 154 12.96 18.99 3.34
N PHE A 155 13.45 18.26 2.33
CA PHE A 155 12.98 18.40 0.96
C PHE A 155 11.49 18.08 0.83
N ALA A 156 11.02 16.97 1.43
CA ALA A 156 9.61 16.61 1.40
C ALA A 156 8.71 17.66 2.07
N ASP A 157 9.17 18.25 3.17
CA ASP A 157 8.45 19.32 3.87
C ASP A 157 8.35 20.59 3.01
N GLN A 158 9.48 21.07 2.50
CA GLN A 158 9.56 22.26 1.66
C GLN A 158 8.63 22.17 0.43
N HIS A 159 8.51 20.97 -0.15
CA HIS A 159 7.71 20.71 -1.33
C HIS A 159 6.31 20.12 -1.03
N ARG A 160 5.93 19.99 0.25
CA ARG A 160 4.63 19.45 0.71
C ARG A 160 4.33 18.06 0.15
N LEU A 161 5.34 17.22 0.07
CA LEU A 161 5.26 15.92 -0.59
C LEU A 161 4.49 14.89 0.22
N TRP A 162 3.99 13.88 -0.49
CA TRP A 162 3.50 12.66 0.14
C TRP A 162 4.66 11.73 0.50
N ILE A 163 4.53 10.96 1.57
CA ILE A 163 5.42 9.85 1.91
C ILE A 163 4.59 8.62 2.23
N THR A 164 4.72 7.55 1.44
CA THR A 164 4.09 6.27 1.76
C THR A 164 5.05 5.44 2.61
N MET A 165 4.80 5.43 3.92
CA MET A 165 5.67 4.87 4.93
C MET A 165 5.27 3.45 5.30
N HIS A 166 6.19 2.50 5.09
CA HIS A 166 6.10 1.17 5.70
C HIS A 166 6.93 1.16 6.99
N LEU A 167 6.27 1.30 8.14
CA LEU A 167 6.94 1.38 9.44
C LEU A 167 7.80 0.14 9.73
N SER A 168 8.95 0.34 10.37
CA SER A 168 9.78 -0.76 10.88
C SER A 168 9.40 -1.07 12.34
N ARG A 169 10.26 -1.80 13.07
CA ARG A 169 10.13 -2.17 14.48
C ARG A 169 9.10 -3.26 14.74
N TYR A 170 9.29 -4.00 15.83
CA TYR A 170 8.51 -5.20 16.14
C TYR A 170 7.02 -4.90 16.38
N HIS A 171 6.72 -3.83 17.12
CA HIS A 171 5.34 -3.44 17.43
C HIS A 171 4.68 -2.57 16.34
N GLY A 172 5.35 -2.33 15.20
CA GLY A 172 4.81 -1.52 14.12
C GLY A 172 4.41 -0.12 14.61
N CYS A 173 3.20 0.33 14.32
CA CYS A 173 2.70 1.62 14.77
C CYS A 173 2.54 1.79 16.29
N ALA A 174 2.51 0.70 17.06
CA ALA A 174 2.46 0.76 18.53
C ALA A 174 3.85 0.85 19.18
N ASP A 175 4.92 0.84 18.39
CA ASP A 175 6.26 1.00 18.93
C ASP A 175 6.49 2.45 19.37
N GLU A 176 6.95 2.64 20.62
CA GLU A 176 7.15 3.97 21.21
C GLU A 176 8.09 4.85 20.40
N LEU A 177 9.11 4.28 19.76
CA LEU A 177 10.05 5.07 18.93
C LEU A 177 9.42 5.48 17.60
N ASN A 178 8.58 4.64 16.99
CA ASN A 178 7.83 5.03 15.80
C ASN A 178 6.82 6.14 16.14
N LEU A 179 6.12 6.03 17.28
CA LEU A 179 5.18 7.07 17.72
C LEU A 179 5.89 8.39 18.02
N SER A 180 7.03 8.33 18.71
CA SER A 180 7.85 9.51 18.98
C SER A 180 8.39 10.15 17.70
N ASP A 181 8.86 9.36 16.73
CA ASP A 181 9.34 9.87 15.44
C ASP A 181 8.19 10.55 14.67
N LEU A 182 7.04 9.87 14.56
CA LEU A 182 5.87 10.41 13.86
C LEU A 182 5.34 11.69 14.53
N GLU A 183 5.26 11.73 15.86
CA GLU A 183 4.85 12.93 16.58
C GLU A 183 5.82 14.09 16.33
N GLU A 184 7.13 13.87 16.49
CA GLU A 184 8.15 14.90 16.25
C GLU A 184 8.10 15.41 14.80
N TYR A 185 8.03 14.49 13.83
CA TYR A 185 8.09 14.83 12.42
C TYR A 185 6.82 15.54 11.97
N THR A 186 5.64 15.08 12.39
CA THR A 186 4.37 15.67 11.93
C THR A 186 4.01 16.96 12.65
N THR A 187 4.46 17.17 13.90
CA THR A 187 4.05 18.34 14.70
C THR A 187 5.11 19.43 14.83
N LYS A 188 6.39 19.10 14.63
CA LYS A 188 7.50 20.05 14.88
C LYS A 188 8.41 20.22 13.68
N ARG A 189 9.01 19.15 13.17
CA ARG A 189 10.13 19.26 12.20
C ARG A 189 9.69 19.34 10.76
N TYR A 190 8.69 18.54 10.38
CA TYR A 190 8.24 18.37 9.00
C TYR A 190 6.71 18.48 8.88
N PRO A 191 6.11 19.58 9.39
CA PRO A 191 4.66 19.73 9.51
C PRO A 191 3.93 19.90 8.16
N ASN A 192 4.62 19.95 7.02
CA ASN A 192 4.02 20.02 5.70
C ASN A 192 4.07 18.68 4.94
N VAL A 193 4.79 17.69 5.48
CA VAL A 193 4.82 16.33 4.90
C VAL A 193 3.47 15.66 5.14
N ARG A 194 2.92 15.06 4.09
CA ARG A 194 1.70 14.26 4.14
C ARG A 194 2.05 12.79 4.14
N TRP A 195 1.66 12.07 5.18
CA TRP A 195 2.09 10.68 5.37
C TRP A 195 0.97 9.71 5.07
N ILE A 196 1.28 8.64 4.35
CA ILE A 196 0.41 7.46 4.22
C ILE A 196 1.08 6.34 4.99
N LEU A 197 0.51 5.94 6.12
CA LEU A 197 0.97 4.80 6.90
C LEU A 197 0.43 3.52 6.26
N ALA A 198 1.30 2.81 5.56
CA ALA A 198 0.89 1.67 4.74
C ALA A 198 0.39 0.48 5.56
N HIS A 199 -0.52 -0.31 4.98
CA HIS A 199 -1.03 -1.56 5.55
C HIS A 199 -1.66 -1.39 6.94
N CYS A 200 -2.59 -0.43 7.07
CA CYS A 200 -3.20 -0.05 8.34
C CYS A 200 -2.13 0.33 9.39
N ALA A 201 -1.16 1.16 8.97
CA ALA A 201 0.05 1.46 9.75
C ALA A 201 0.84 0.21 10.20
N ARG A 202 1.00 -0.76 9.28
CA ARG A 202 1.60 -2.09 9.50
C ARG A 202 0.91 -2.89 10.60
N SER A 203 -0.42 -2.83 10.62
CA SER A 203 -1.23 -3.58 11.59
C SER A 203 -1.91 -4.76 10.90
N PHE A 204 -1.16 -5.84 10.76
CA PHE A 204 -1.69 -7.12 10.25
C PHE A 204 -2.39 -7.94 11.34
N SER A 205 -2.28 -7.53 12.62
CA SER A 205 -3.05 -8.08 13.73
C SER A 205 -3.75 -6.96 14.49
N TYR A 206 -4.69 -7.32 15.37
CA TYR A 206 -5.53 -6.36 16.09
C TYR A 206 -4.75 -5.44 17.05
N TRP A 207 -3.60 -5.89 17.56
CA TRP A 207 -2.97 -5.25 18.72
C TRP A 207 -2.28 -3.92 18.39
N PRO A 208 -1.44 -3.80 17.34
CA PRO A 208 -0.71 -2.56 17.07
C PRO A 208 -1.63 -1.34 16.89
N ILE A 209 -2.56 -1.39 15.93
CA ILE A 209 -3.45 -0.24 15.68
C ILE A 209 -4.28 0.12 16.90
N ARG A 210 -4.75 -0.85 17.69
CA ARG A 210 -5.51 -0.59 18.92
C ARG A 210 -4.72 0.16 19.99
N GLN A 211 -3.41 -0.03 20.05
CA GLN A 211 -2.58 0.75 20.98
C GLN A 211 -2.24 2.14 20.41
N ALA A 212 -2.03 2.22 19.10
CA ALA A 212 -1.49 3.42 18.46
C ALA A 212 -2.56 4.45 18.08
N ILE A 213 -3.77 4.02 17.70
CA ILE A 213 -4.78 4.89 17.10
C ILE A 213 -5.22 6.08 17.98
N PRO A 214 -5.31 5.98 19.33
CA PRO A 214 -5.64 7.14 20.16
C PRO A 214 -4.62 8.27 20.07
N ILE A 215 -3.37 7.94 19.72
CA ILE A 215 -2.26 8.88 19.55
C ILE A 215 -2.18 9.34 18.09
N LEU A 216 -2.18 8.39 17.13
CA LEU A 216 -1.99 8.71 15.71
C LEU A 216 -3.07 9.66 15.17
N ARG A 217 -4.34 9.48 15.57
CA ARG A 217 -5.44 10.33 15.08
C ARG A 217 -5.30 11.81 15.46
N GLN A 218 -4.51 12.11 16.50
CA GLN A 218 -4.23 13.48 16.93
C GLN A 218 -3.20 14.19 16.03
N MET A 219 -2.51 13.45 15.16
CA MET A 219 -1.53 14.02 14.24
C MET A 219 -2.23 14.48 12.95
N PRO A 220 -2.06 15.75 12.52
CA PRO A 220 -2.90 16.36 11.48
C PRO A 220 -2.62 15.88 10.05
N ASN A 221 -1.44 15.34 9.78
CA ASN A 221 -1.01 15.00 8.41
C ASN A 221 -0.76 13.50 8.20
N LEU A 222 -1.53 12.66 8.88
CA LEU A 222 -1.50 11.21 8.71
C LEU A 222 -2.75 10.73 7.96
N TRP A 223 -2.49 9.88 6.97
CA TRP A 223 -3.44 9.04 6.25
C TRP A 223 -2.98 7.59 6.34
N TYR A 224 -3.85 6.67 5.92
CA TYR A 224 -3.61 5.24 5.97
C TYR A 224 -4.05 4.62 4.65
N ASP A 225 -3.30 3.68 4.13
CA ASP A 225 -3.85 2.70 3.18
C ASP A 225 -4.11 1.38 3.91
N VAL A 226 -5.13 0.63 3.48
CA VAL A 226 -5.50 -0.66 4.08
C VAL A 226 -4.94 -1.86 3.31
N SER A 227 -3.94 -1.63 2.46
CA SER A 227 -3.45 -2.65 1.52
C SER A 227 -2.86 -3.87 2.21
N ALA A 228 -3.05 -5.04 1.61
CA ALA A 228 -2.63 -6.36 2.09
C ALA A 228 -3.22 -6.80 3.45
N VAL A 229 -4.05 -5.99 4.13
CA VAL A 229 -4.61 -6.35 5.44
C VAL A 229 -5.84 -7.23 5.27
N THR A 230 -5.69 -8.52 5.51
CA THR A 230 -6.78 -9.52 5.42
C THR A 230 -7.40 -9.88 6.78
N ASP A 231 -7.00 -9.19 7.86
CA ASP A 231 -7.60 -9.36 9.19
C ASP A 231 -8.64 -8.27 9.44
N LEU A 232 -9.84 -8.73 9.76
CA LEU A 232 -11.00 -7.92 10.17
C LEU A 232 -10.68 -6.92 11.30
N ARG A 233 -9.96 -7.37 12.33
CA ARG A 233 -9.87 -6.67 13.62
C ARG A 233 -9.11 -5.34 13.55
N PRO A 234 -7.94 -5.23 12.89
CA PRO A 234 -7.32 -3.93 12.69
C PRO A 234 -8.19 -2.99 11.84
N LEU A 235 -8.91 -3.52 10.84
CA LEU A 235 -9.81 -2.72 10.00
C LEU A 235 -11.01 -2.17 10.79
N ILE A 236 -11.65 -2.98 11.66
CA ILE A 236 -12.70 -2.51 12.57
C ILE A 236 -12.17 -1.34 13.41
N THR A 237 -11.01 -1.52 14.05
CA THR A 237 -10.43 -0.48 14.91
C THR A 237 -10.16 0.80 14.13
N LEU A 238 -9.56 0.71 12.93
CA LEU A 238 -9.28 1.89 12.12
C LEU A 238 -10.57 2.59 11.66
N PHE A 239 -11.53 1.84 11.11
CA PHE A 239 -12.80 2.39 10.60
C PHE A 239 -13.66 2.99 11.71
N GLN A 240 -13.56 2.48 12.93
CA GLN A 240 -14.34 2.96 14.08
C GLN A 240 -13.72 4.19 14.75
N GLU A 241 -12.38 4.30 14.78
CA GLU A 241 -11.69 5.27 15.64
C GLU A 241 -10.99 6.41 14.89
N GLU A 242 -10.73 6.27 13.59
CA GLU A 242 -10.14 7.30 12.72
C GLU A 242 -11.20 8.02 11.88
N ASP A 243 -10.87 9.20 11.38
CA ASP A 243 -11.67 9.86 10.35
C ASP A 243 -11.59 9.06 9.03
N ILE A 244 -12.74 8.59 8.53
CA ILE A 244 -12.87 7.88 7.26
C ILE A 244 -12.23 8.67 6.11
N LYS A 245 -12.22 10.01 6.15
CA LYS A 245 -11.59 10.85 5.12
C LYS A 245 -10.06 10.71 5.03
N ARG A 246 -9.44 10.04 5.99
CA ARG A 246 -7.99 9.78 6.05
C ARG A 246 -7.60 8.38 5.61
N ILE A 247 -8.55 7.58 5.15
CA ILE A 247 -8.33 6.18 4.80
C ILE A 247 -8.45 6.03 3.29
N PHE A 248 -7.47 5.35 2.70
CA PHE A 248 -7.45 4.98 1.30
C PHE A 248 -7.55 3.47 1.13
N TYR A 249 -8.28 3.04 0.11
CA TYR A 249 -8.08 1.73 -0.47
C TYR A 249 -6.67 1.64 -1.09
N GLY A 250 -6.03 0.50 -0.92
CA GLY A 250 -4.86 0.10 -1.69
C GLY A 250 -4.82 -1.41 -1.78
N SER A 251 -4.27 -1.98 -2.84
CA SER A 251 -4.20 -3.44 -3.02
C SER A 251 -2.85 -4.06 -2.66
N ASP A 252 -1.77 -3.29 -2.75
CA ASP A 252 -0.39 -3.76 -2.77
C ASP A 252 -0.12 -4.79 -3.89
N LEU A 253 -0.82 -4.66 -5.04
CA LEU A 253 -0.41 -5.35 -6.27
C LEU A 253 1.03 -4.96 -6.61
N VAL A 254 1.91 -5.85 -7.04
CA VAL A 254 1.68 -7.01 -7.93
C VAL A 254 1.74 -8.36 -7.24
N ASP A 255 2.50 -8.53 -6.17
CA ASP A 255 2.78 -9.85 -5.59
C ASP A 255 2.23 -10.01 -4.17
N SER A 256 2.15 -8.93 -3.38
CA SER A 256 1.71 -8.99 -1.97
C SER A 256 0.25 -9.40 -1.77
N THR A 257 -0.59 -9.33 -2.80
CA THR A 257 -1.98 -9.81 -2.73
C THR A 257 -2.38 -10.73 -3.88
N PHE A 258 -1.41 -11.12 -4.70
CA PHE A 258 -1.61 -11.93 -5.89
C PHE A 258 -1.15 -13.39 -5.70
N PHE A 259 -1.58 -13.97 -4.58
CA PHE A 259 -1.41 -15.37 -4.25
C PHE A 259 -2.70 -15.92 -3.63
N ARG A 260 -2.89 -17.23 -3.66
CA ARG A 260 -4.05 -17.88 -3.05
C ARG A 260 -3.83 -18.04 -1.56
N GLY A 261 -4.72 -17.50 -0.74
CA GLY A 261 -4.58 -17.49 0.72
C GLY A 261 -4.65 -16.08 1.27
N LYS A 262 -4.01 -15.82 2.43
CA LYS A 262 -4.11 -14.53 3.10
C LYS A 262 -3.03 -14.29 4.15
N TYR A 263 -3.00 -13.10 4.73
CA TYR A 263 -2.24 -12.82 5.94
C TYR A 263 -3.02 -13.32 7.16
N VAL A 264 -2.52 -14.40 7.75
CA VAL A 264 -3.17 -15.07 8.88
C VAL A 264 -2.58 -14.57 10.19
N THR A 265 -3.44 -14.48 11.18
CA THR A 265 -3.08 -14.05 12.54
C THR A 265 -3.29 -15.17 13.54
N LEU A 266 -2.32 -15.34 14.43
CA LEU A 266 -2.35 -16.29 15.53
C LEU A 266 -2.07 -15.51 16.81
N GLY A 267 -3.13 -15.05 17.47
CA GLY A 267 -3.03 -14.07 18.55
C GLY A 267 -2.49 -12.73 18.03
N ARG A 268 -1.29 -12.34 18.47
CA ARG A 268 -0.60 -11.11 18.02
C ARG A 268 0.36 -11.34 16.85
N ALA A 269 0.78 -12.60 16.64
CA ALA A 269 1.64 -12.97 15.53
C ALA A 269 0.84 -13.01 14.22
N TRP A 270 1.55 -12.82 13.10
CA TRP A 270 0.97 -12.92 11.78
C TRP A 270 2.01 -13.39 10.76
N CYS A 271 1.55 -14.00 9.68
CA CYS A 271 2.37 -14.36 8.52
C CYS A 271 1.51 -14.42 7.25
N GLY A 272 2.16 -14.32 6.10
CA GLY A 272 1.52 -14.68 4.83
C GLY A 272 1.36 -16.19 4.74
N LEU A 273 0.15 -16.66 4.45
CA LEU A 273 -0.17 -18.06 4.19
C LEU A 273 -0.54 -18.20 2.72
N ASN A 274 0.43 -18.59 1.90
CA ASN A 274 0.20 -18.98 0.53
C ASN A 274 -0.23 -20.45 0.49
N ALA A 275 -1.49 -20.68 0.14
CA ALA A 275 -2.09 -22.00 0.09
C ALA A 275 -1.39 -22.92 -0.92
N ASP A 276 -0.97 -22.40 -2.08
CA ASP A 276 -0.30 -23.16 -3.13
C ASP A 276 1.09 -23.65 -2.70
N GLN A 277 1.67 -23.02 -1.67
CA GLN A 277 2.97 -23.37 -1.08
C GLN A 277 2.83 -24.07 0.27
N SER A 278 1.61 -24.41 0.68
CA SER A 278 1.31 -24.98 1.99
C SER A 278 0.70 -26.37 1.87
N SER A 279 0.82 -27.18 2.92
CA SER A 279 0.21 -28.51 3.00
C SER A 279 -1.15 -28.51 3.70
N LEU A 280 -1.95 -27.46 3.51
CA LEU A 280 -3.27 -27.33 4.15
C LEU A 280 -4.25 -28.39 3.63
N ARG A 281 -5.14 -28.84 4.52
CA ARG A 281 -6.25 -29.73 4.19
C ARG A 281 -7.55 -29.11 4.64
N PHE A 282 -8.59 -29.26 3.83
CA PHE A 282 -9.93 -28.71 4.09
C PHE A 282 -10.92 -29.87 4.23
N PRO A 283 -10.93 -30.59 5.37
CA PRO A 283 -11.69 -31.83 5.51
C PRO A 283 -13.21 -31.63 5.56
N HIS A 284 -13.69 -30.40 5.76
CA HIS A 284 -15.11 -30.08 5.96
C HIS A 284 -15.74 -29.26 4.82
N CYS A 285 -14.95 -28.76 3.87
CA CYS A 285 -15.43 -27.95 2.75
C CYS A 285 -14.58 -28.19 1.50
N ASP A 286 -15.07 -27.75 0.35
CA ASP A 286 -14.23 -27.69 -0.85
C ASP A 286 -13.19 -26.59 -0.64
N GLY A 287 -11.97 -27.03 -0.38
CA GLY A 287 -10.84 -26.20 0.04
C GLY A 287 -10.30 -25.35 -1.10
N ARG A 288 -11.01 -24.26 -1.42
CA ARG A 288 -10.65 -23.37 -2.53
C ARG A 288 -10.21 -21.99 -2.03
N PRO A 289 -8.95 -21.85 -1.60
CA PRO A 289 -8.35 -20.57 -1.31
C PRO A 289 -8.51 -19.60 -2.49
N ILE A 290 -9.04 -18.43 -2.18
CA ILE A 290 -9.16 -17.32 -3.12
C ILE A 290 -7.91 -16.45 -3.08
N LEU A 291 -7.82 -15.51 -4.00
CA LEU A 291 -6.75 -14.52 -3.99
C LEU A 291 -6.78 -13.67 -2.71
N ALA A 292 -5.61 -13.38 -2.16
CA ALA A 292 -5.45 -12.56 -0.96
C ALA A 292 -6.06 -11.17 -1.10
N ILE A 293 -6.10 -10.60 -2.32
CA ILE A 293 -6.82 -9.35 -2.59
C ILE A 293 -8.33 -9.47 -2.33
N TYR A 294 -8.95 -10.62 -2.62
CA TYR A 294 -10.37 -10.84 -2.34
C TYR A 294 -10.60 -11.13 -0.85
N GLU A 295 -9.67 -11.79 -0.16
CA GLU A 295 -9.70 -11.88 1.31
C GLU A 295 -9.60 -10.50 1.97
N GLN A 296 -8.78 -9.59 1.43
CA GLN A 296 -8.71 -8.19 1.90
C GLN A 296 -10.06 -7.49 1.71
N LEU A 297 -10.66 -7.58 0.52
CA LEU A 297 -11.94 -6.94 0.23
C LEU A 297 -13.08 -7.49 1.09
N LEU A 298 -13.11 -8.81 1.35
CA LEU A 298 -14.04 -9.43 2.29
C LEU A 298 -13.82 -8.91 3.73
N ALA A 299 -12.56 -8.79 4.17
CA ALA A 299 -12.25 -8.24 5.48
C ALA A 299 -12.70 -6.78 5.60
N MET A 300 -12.50 -5.97 4.55
CA MET A 300 -13.01 -4.61 4.47
C MET A 300 -14.54 -4.58 4.53
N LYS A 301 -15.23 -5.38 3.71
CA LYS A 301 -16.70 -5.47 3.69
C LYS A 301 -17.26 -5.77 5.08
N HIS A 302 -16.78 -6.84 5.71
CA HIS A 302 -17.27 -7.24 7.03
C HIS A 302 -16.94 -6.19 8.10
N ALA A 303 -15.75 -5.58 8.06
CA ALA A 303 -15.40 -4.50 8.98
C ALA A 303 -16.34 -3.30 8.82
N SER A 304 -16.62 -2.91 7.57
CA SER A 304 -17.55 -1.83 7.24
C SER A 304 -18.97 -2.12 7.73
N GLU A 305 -19.48 -3.33 7.53
CA GLU A 305 -20.80 -3.76 8.00
C GLU A 305 -20.90 -3.74 9.53
N ILE A 306 -19.87 -4.24 10.23
CA ILE A 306 -19.82 -4.26 11.70
C ILE A 306 -19.76 -2.84 12.29
N VAL A 307 -18.99 -1.95 11.68
CA VAL A 307 -18.88 -0.55 12.12
C VAL A 307 -20.11 0.26 11.71
N GLY A 308 -20.84 -0.17 10.68
CA GLY A 308 -22.01 0.52 10.16
C GLY A 308 -21.68 1.64 9.17
N LEU A 309 -20.62 1.47 8.36
CA LEU A 309 -20.25 2.42 7.31
C LEU A 309 -21.33 2.47 6.21
N SER A 310 -21.64 3.68 5.75
CA SER A 310 -22.56 3.89 4.64
C SER A 310 -21.88 3.61 3.29
N SER A 311 -22.67 3.46 2.23
CA SER A 311 -22.12 3.36 0.86
C SER A 311 -21.28 4.60 0.47
N SER A 312 -21.60 5.78 1.01
CA SER A 312 -20.79 6.98 0.79
C SER A 312 -19.42 6.87 1.44
N ASP A 313 -19.33 6.30 2.65
CA ASP A 313 -18.06 6.08 3.34
C ASP A 313 -17.20 5.06 2.58
N ILE A 314 -17.83 4.04 1.98
CA ILE A 314 -17.13 3.09 1.09
C ILE A 314 -16.57 3.81 -0.13
N GLU A 315 -17.36 4.65 -0.80
CA GLU A 315 -16.86 5.48 -1.91
C GLU A 315 -15.73 6.43 -1.49
N ASP A 316 -15.79 6.96 -0.27
CA ASP A 316 -14.72 7.79 0.28
C ASP A 316 -13.40 7.03 0.37
N ILE A 317 -13.42 5.85 1.00
CA ILE A 317 -12.24 4.97 1.13
C ILE A 317 -11.73 4.55 -0.24
N PHE A 318 -12.61 4.13 -1.14
CA PHE A 318 -12.19 3.56 -2.43
C PHE A 318 -11.70 4.60 -3.43
N TRP A 319 -12.21 5.83 -3.44
CA TRP A 319 -11.78 6.80 -4.44
C TRP A 319 -11.93 8.29 -4.08
N LYS A 320 -12.98 8.75 -3.37
CA LYS A 320 -13.18 10.21 -3.18
C LYS A 320 -12.10 10.84 -2.30
N ASN A 321 -11.62 10.11 -1.28
CA ASN A 321 -10.53 10.60 -0.46
C ASN A 321 -9.28 10.83 -1.31
N ALA A 322 -8.94 9.87 -2.17
CA ALA A 322 -7.80 9.96 -3.07
C ALA A 322 -7.99 11.07 -4.12
N GLU A 323 -9.23 11.25 -4.62
CA GLU A 323 -9.60 12.36 -5.50
C GLU A 323 -9.23 13.71 -4.87
N SER A 324 -9.63 13.91 -3.63
CA SER A 324 -9.31 15.11 -2.85
C SER A 324 -7.81 15.24 -2.55
N ALA A 325 -7.17 14.18 -2.05
CA ALA A 325 -5.78 14.21 -1.59
C ALA A 325 -4.76 14.38 -2.73
N PHE A 326 -5.04 13.79 -3.90
CA PHE A 326 -4.12 13.73 -5.04
C PHE A 326 -4.53 14.62 -6.21
N GLY A 327 -5.67 15.32 -6.10
CA GLY A 327 -6.20 16.19 -7.15
C GLY A 327 -6.43 15.44 -8.45
N VAL A 328 -6.92 14.19 -8.36
CA VAL A 328 -7.31 13.38 -9.53
C VAL A 328 -8.78 13.63 -9.84
N LYS A 329 -9.27 13.14 -10.98
CA LYS A 329 -10.68 13.27 -11.36
C LYS A 329 -11.16 11.98 -12.01
N PHE A 330 -12.28 11.46 -11.54
CA PHE A 330 -12.94 10.31 -12.16
C PHE A 330 -14.04 10.74 -13.15
N GLY A 331 -14.26 9.93 -14.18
CA GLY A 331 -15.38 10.09 -15.11
C GLY A 331 -15.30 11.31 -16.04
N GLN A 332 -14.09 11.84 -16.28
CA GLN A 332 -13.88 12.77 -17.41
C GLN A 332 -13.49 11.95 -18.63
N GLU A 333 -14.34 11.93 -19.65
CA GLU A 333 -13.93 11.50 -20.99
C GLU A 333 -12.79 12.43 -21.44
N HIS A 334 -11.69 11.84 -21.90
CA HIS A 334 -10.52 12.56 -22.41
C HIS A 334 -10.81 13.25 -23.74
#